data_AF-A0A2G8JGR0-F1
#
_entry.id   AF-A0A2G8JGR0-F1
#
_cell.length_a   1.000
_cell.length_b   1.000
_cell.length_c   1.000
_cell.angle_alpha   90.00
_cell.angle_beta   90.00
_cell.angle_gamma   90.00
#
_symmetry.space_group_name_H-M   'P 1'
#
loop_
_entity.id
_entity.type
_entity.pdbx_description
1 polymer ?
#
loop_
_entity_poly.entity_id
_entity_poly.type
_entity_poly.pdbx_seq_one_letter_code
_entity_poly.pdbx_strand_id
1 'polypeptide(L)'
;ESYDDSYSWSQWSGWSDCTGNCSGGISRRNRECLFGVCRGPPVQYRTCNIEPCPEGTKDFRERQCEIFNDVQYDDQVYNWTPVSPLPAADECALICKGRDQNVTRRLSPTVLDGTPCRSGSRDMCLNGKCIPIGCNYEFNSTSTLDRCLVCGGDNSTCKVQKGRKISHLVDVGLEEVLLLQKGSFSVKLVLKGTTSLPGIKTEDGLEGINQKATVTPGRYIIGGTEVQFGQLKNSGRLSIVIPDKLKQNFWVTMLRTKSFTDGDIQDKIVLPVHSTCELCLGESEWSTCTKSCAAGKMIKGLLLFY
;
A
#
# COMPACT_ATOMS: atom_id res chain seq x y z
N GLU A 1 -41.03 -49.79 -5.19
CA GLU A 1 -41.21 -48.50 -4.48
C GLU A 1 -39.91 -47.74 -4.57
N SER A 2 -39.86 -46.64 -5.31
CA SER A 2 -38.70 -45.75 -5.35
C SER A 2 -38.81 -44.76 -4.19
N TYR A 3 -37.96 -44.89 -3.18
CA TYR A 3 -37.76 -43.83 -2.20
C TYR A 3 -37.20 -42.62 -2.93
N ASP A 4 -38.06 -41.62 -3.16
CA ASP A 4 -37.62 -40.29 -3.57
C ASP A 4 -36.90 -39.67 -2.37
N ASP A 5 -35.58 -39.81 -2.38
CA ASP A 5 -34.65 -39.28 -1.40
C ASP A 5 -34.64 -37.74 -1.55
N SER A 6 -35.73 -37.11 -1.11
CA SER A 6 -36.00 -35.68 -1.28
C SER A 6 -35.15 -34.86 -0.30
N TYR A 7 -33.88 -34.72 -0.63
CA TYR A 7 -32.98 -33.80 0.04
C TYR A 7 -33.40 -32.36 -0.28
N SER A 8 -33.86 -31.60 0.71
CA SER A 8 -34.37 -30.25 0.47
C SER A 8 -33.80 -29.24 1.44
N TRP A 9 -33.09 -28.26 0.89
CA TRP A 9 -32.72 -27.04 1.59
C TRP A 9 -33.92 -26.08 1.63
N SER A 10 -34.05 -25.31 2.71
CA SER A 10 -34.90 -24.12 2.71
C SER A 10 -34.39 -23.11 1.69
N GLN A 11 -35.24 -22.14 1.35
CA GLN A 11 -34.75 -20.93 0.69
C GLN A 11 -33.72 -20.24 1.58
N TRP A 12 -32.75 -19.56 0.95
CA TRP A 12 -31.82 -18.72 1.67
C TRP A 12 -32.56 -17.57 2.35
N SER A 13 -32.15 -17.23 3.57
CA SER A 13 -32.56 -16.01 4.22
C SER A 13 -32.14 -14.78 3.40
N GLY A 14 -32.69 -13.62 3.76
CA GLY A 14 -32.09 -12.34 3.41
C GLY A 14 -30.64 -12.27 3.90
N TRP A 15 -29.84 -11.45 3.22
CA TRP A 15 -28.50 -11.10 3.66
C TRP A 15 -28.58 -10.27 4.94
N SER A 16 -27.71 -10.55 5.91
CA SER A 16 -27.54 -9.71 7.10
C SER A 16 -26.99 -8.34 6.72
N ASP A 17 -27.09 -7.40 7.66
CA ASP A 17 -26.34 -6.15 7.60
C ASP A 17 -24.84 -6.44 7.46
N CYS A 18 -24.15 -5.51 6.80
CA CYS A 18 -22.73 -5.59 6.60
C CYS A 18 -22.00 -5.29 7.92
N THR A 19 -21.00 -6.10 8.28
CA THR A 19 -20.20 -5.84 9.48
C THR A 19 -19.34 -4.57 9.38
N GLY A 20 -18.94 -4.21 8.15
CA GLY A 20 -18.17 -3.01 7.84
C GLY A 20 -19.02 -1.96 7.14
N ASN A 21 -18.71 -0.68 7.33
CA ASN A 21 -19.47 0.43 6.72
C ASN A 21 -18.80 0.99 5.45
N CYS A 22 -17.50 0.70 5.26
CA CYS A 22 -16.66 1.12 4.14
C CYS A 22 -15.38 0.28 4.16
N SER A 23 -14.62 0.29 3.07
CA SER A 23 -13.40 -0.48 2.82
C SER A 23 -13.57 -1.99 3.00
N GLY A 24 -14.79 -2.49 2.85
CA GLY A 24 -15.14 -3.89 3.00
C GLY A 24 -15.76 -4.26 4.35
N GLY A 25 -16.43 -5.40 4.35
CA GLY A 25 -17.11 -6.03 5.46
C GLY A 25 -17.70 -7.35 4.99
N ILE A 26 -18.30 -8.12 5.89
CA ILE A 26 -18.93 -9.40 5.56
C ILE A 26 -20.43 -9.32 5.85
N SER A 27 -21.21 -9.87 4.94
CA SER A 27 -22.63 -10.14 5.13
C SER A 27 -22.85 -11.64 4.99
N ARG A 28 -23.77 -12.19 5.80
CA ARG A 28 -24.07 -13.62 5.83
C ARG A 28 -25.53 -13.87 5.55
N ARG A 29 -25.85 -15.04 5.02
CA ARG A 29 -27.21 -15.58 4.96
C ARG A 29 -27.20 -17.05 5.27
N ASN A 30 -28.33 -17.56 5.75
CA ASN A 30 -28.47 -18.92 6.24
C ASN A 30 -29.57 -19.65 5.48
N ARG A 31 -29.48 -20.98 5.46
CA ARG A 31 -30.55 -21.89 5.04
C ARG A 31 -30.54 -23.11 5.94
N GLU A 32 -31.67 -23.77 6.07
CA GLU A 32 -31.86 -24.94 6.92
C GLU A 32 -32.09 -26.19 6.08
N CYS A 33 -31.58 -27.32 6.53
CA CYS A 33 -31.85 -28.60 5.88
C CYS A 33 -33.21 -29.09 6.37
N LEU A 34 -34.21 -29.11 5.48
CA LEU A 34 -35.58 -29.45 5.84
C LEU A 34 -35.80 -30.96 5.85
N PHE A 35 -35.20 -31.68 4.89
CA PHE A 35 -35.38 -33.13 4.73
C PHE A 35 -34.08 -33.80 4.26
N GLY A 36 -33.81 -34.99 4.80
CA GLY A 36 -32.67 -35.83 4.44
C GLY A 36 -31.30 -35.30 4.87
N VAL A 37 -30.26 -35.73 4.16
CA VAL A 37 -28.86 -35.27 4.30
C VAL A 37 -28.53 -34.24 3.22
N CYS A 38 -28.63 -32.95 3.57
CA CYS A 38 -28.37 -31.89 2.61
C CYS A 38 -26.87 -31.68 2.35
N ARG A 39 -26.47 -31.63 1.07
CA ARG A 39 -25.09 -31.35 0.65
C ARG A 39 -24.83 -29.85 0.51
N GLY A 40 -23.63 -29.43 0.94
CA GLY A 40 -23.17 -28.04 0.90
C GLY A 40 -23.35 -27.30 2.23
N PRO A 41 -22.87 -26.04 2.33
CA PRO A 41 -22.88 -25.32 3.59
C PRO A 41 -24.29 -24.77 3.93
N PRO A 42 -24.65 -24.68 5.23
CA PRO A 42 -25.88 -24.03 5.70
C PRO A 42 -25.74 -22.50 5.78
N VAL A 43 -24.51 -21.98 5.69
CA VAL A 43 -24.21 -20.54 5.75
C VAL A 43 -23.45 -20.13 4.50
N GLN A 44 -23.80 -18.97 3.98
CA GLN A 44 -23.07 -18.33 2.89
C GLN A 44 -22.63 -16.92 3.31
N TYR A 45 -21.44 -16.54 2.87
CA TYR A 45 -20.85 -15.24 3.12
C TYR A 45 -20.62 -14.50 1.81
N ARG A 46 -20.71 -13.17 1.85
CA ARG A 46 -20.26 -12.28 0.78
C ARG A 46 -19.58 -11.06 1.38
N THR A 47 -18.71 -10.43 0.61
CA THR A 47 -18.21 -9.10 0.96
C THR A 47 -19.29 -8.05 0.68
N CYS A 48 -19.20 -6.92 1.36
CA CYS A 48 -20.12 -5.78 1.22
C CYS A 48 -19.39 -4.48 1.57
N ASN A 49 -20.00 -3.34 1.19
CA ASN A 49 -19.47 -1.99 1.46
C ASN A 49 -17.99 -1.81 1.08
N ILE A 50 -17.63 -2.25 -0.13
CA ILE A 50 -16.24 -2.27 -0.63
C ILE A 50 -15.66 -0.89 -0.94
N GLU A 51 -16.50 0.14 -0.98
CA GLU A 51 -16.09 1.50 -1.27
C GLU A 51 -15.15 2.04 -0.19
N PRO A 52 -14.04 2.70 -0.56
CA PRO A 52 -13.04 3.14 0.39
C PRO A 52 -13.63 4.10 1.43
N CYS A 53 -13.18 3.94 2.68
CA CYS A 53 -13.54 4.89 3.73
C CYS A 53 -13.03 6.30 3.43
N PRO A 54 -13.74 7.35 3.89
CA PRO A 54 -13.24 8.72 3.85
C PRO A 54 -11.85 8.84 4.48
N GLU A 55 -11.02 9.75 3.97
CA GLU A 55 -9.69 10.00 4.55
C GLU A 55 -9.79 10.36 6.04
N GLY A 56 -8.88 9.83 6.85
CA GLY A 56 -8.88 10.02 8.31
C GLY A 56 -9.84 9.11 9.07
N THR A 57 -10.63 8.26 8.39
CA THR A 57 -11.43 7.22 9.07
C THR A 57 -10.51 6.20 9.71
N LYS A 58 -10.74 5.91 11.00
CA LYS A 58 -10.01 4.88 11.74
C LYS A 58 -10.26 3.49 11.14
N ASP A 59 -9.20 2.69 11.08
CA ASP A 59 -9.26 1.32 10.58
C ASP A 59 -10.27 0.49 11.40
N PHE A 60 -10.88 -0.52 10.77
CA PHE A 60 -11.88 -1.34 11.45
C PHE A 60 -11.29 -2.10 12.65
N ARG A 61 -10.02 -2.53 12.59
CA ARG A 61 -9.32 -3.14 13.72
C ARG A 61 -8.95 -2.12 14.79
N GLU A 62 -8.59 -0.91 14.39
CA GLU A 62 -8.30 0.18 15.33
C GLU A 62 -9.53 0.50 16.20
N ARG A 63 -10.71 0.65 15.58
CA ARG A 63 -11.97 0.85 16.32
C ARG A 63 -12.27 -0.27 17.32
N GLN A 64 -11.91 -1.51 17.01
CA GLN A 64 -12.08 -2.63 17.93
C GLN A 64 -11.13 -2.58 19.13
N CYS A 65 -9.88 -2.10 18.95
CA CYS A 65 -8.99 -1.84 20.09
C CYS A 65 -9.56 -0.72 20.99
N GLU A 66 -10.11 0.35 20.40
CA GLU A 66 -10.59 1.52 21.14
C GLU A 66 -11.78 1.24 22.06
N ILE A 67 -12.58 0.19 21.79
CA ILE A 67 -13.66 -0.25 22.68
C ILE A 67 -13.13 -0.57 24.11
N PHE A 68 -11.84 -0.90 24.22
CA PHE A 68 -11.19 -1.24 25.49
C PHE A 68 -10.45 -0.07 26.14
N ASN A 69 -10.52 1.15 25.59
CA ASN A 69 -9.77 2.31 26.13
C ASN A 69 -10.24 2.70 27.53
N ASP A 70 -11.53 2.49 27.84
CA ASP A 70 -12.10 2.79 29.16
C ASP A 70 -12.04 1.59 30.12
N VAL A 71 -11.43 0.48 29.71
CA VAL A 71 -11.28 -0.73 30.52
C VAL A 71 -9.93 -0.70 31.25
N GLN A 72 -9.96 -0.89 32.56
CA GLN A 72 -8.75 -0.94 33.37
C GLN A 72 -8.04 -2.28 33.24
N TYR A 73 -6.73 -2.22 33.03
CA TYR A 73 -5.80 -3.35 33.06
C TYR A 73 -4.63 -2.97 33.96
N ASP A 74 -4.37 -3.77 34.99
CA ASP A 74 -3.36 -3.47 36.02
C ASP A 74 -3.54 -2.07 36.63
N ASP A 75 -4.79 -1.72 36.98
CA ASP A 75 -5.21 -0.42 37.53
C ASP A 75 -4.91 0.81 36.64
N GLN A 76 -4.66 0.58 35.35
CA GLN A 76 -4.45 1.63 34.34
C GLN A 76 -5.36 1.46 33.13
N VAL A 77 -5.71 2.59 32.52
CA VAL A 77 -6.35 2.63 31.20
C VAL A 77 -5.30 2.94 30.14
N TYR A 78 -5.52 2.43 28.94
CA TYR A 78 -4.57 2.60 27.83
C TYR A 78 -5.29 3.08 26.59
N ASN A 79 -4.61 3.92 25.81
CA ASN A 79 -5.04 4.23 24.44
C ASN A 79 -4.54 3.11 23.52
N TRP A 80 -5.40 2.13 23.27
CA TRP A 80 -5.05 0.92 22.53
C TRP A 80 -4.96 1.18 21.03
N THR A 81 -3.90 0.66 20.43
CA THR A 81 -3.69 0.66 18.98
C THR A 81 -3.37 -0.75 18.50
N PRO A 82 -3.77 -1.16 17.28
CA PRO A 82 -3.54 -2.51 16.81
C PRO A 82 -2.05 -2.80 16.63
N VAL A 83 -1.62 -4.00 17.02
CA VAL A 83 -0.29 -4.49 16.69
C VAL A 83 -0.25 -4.88 15.21
N SER A 84 0.79 -4.43 14.50
CA SER A 84 1.03 -4.77 13.10
C SER A 84 2.53 -4.68 12.79
N PRO A 85 3.14 -5.67 12.11
CA PRO A 85 2.53 -6.93 11.65
C PRO A 85 2.33 -7.95 12.78
N LEU A 86 1.37 -8.86 12.60
CA LEU A 86 1.15 -10.03 13.46
C LEU A 86 1.66 -11.31 12.79
N PRO A 87 2.03 -12.35 13.57
CA PRO A 87 2.25 -13.69 13.04
C PRO A 87 0.99 -14.24 12.35
N ALA A 88 1.15 -15.09 11.33
CA ALA A 88 0.03 -15.66 10.57
C ALA A 88 -1.05 -16.32 11.45
N ALA A 89 -0.63 -16.99 12.53
CA ALA A 89 -1.55 -17.64 13.47
C ALA A 89 -2.43 -16.65 14.27
N ASP A 90 -2.02 -15.39 14.36
CA ASP A 90 -2.64 -14.35 15.18
C ASP A 90 -3.31 -13.24 14.35
N GLU A 91 -3.26 -13.31 13.02
CA GLU A 91 -3.77 -12.24 12.14
C GLU A 91 -5.25 -11.93 12.39
N CYS A 92 -6.04 -12.88 12.87
CA CYS A 92 -7.44 -12.67 13.20
C CYS A 92 -7.74 -12.59 14.70
N ALA A 93 -6.72 -12.47 15.55
CA ALA A 93 -6.88 -12.11 16.95
C ALA A 93 -6.83 -10.59 17.14
N LEU A 94 -7.51 -10.07 18.18
CA LEU A 94 -7.42 -8.66 18.54
C LEU A 94 -6.27 -8.47 19.53
N ILE A 95 -5.08 -8.19 19.00
CA ILE A 95 -3.88 -7.89 19.79
C ILE A 95 -3.57 -6.41 19.64
N CYS A 96 -3.55 -5.70 20.77
CA CYS A 96 -3.39 -4.26 20.82
C CYS A 96 -2.22 -3.90 21.74
N LYS A 97 -1.59 -2.75 21.48
CA LYS A 97 -0.54 -2.15 22.29
C LYS A 97 -0.95 -0.76 22.77
N GLY A 98 -0.47 -0.37 23.95
CA GLY A 98 -0.61 1.02 24.41
C GLY A 98 0.16 1.95 23.48
N ARG A 99 -0.47 3.04 23.02
CA ARG A 99 0.10 3.96 22.02
C ARG A 99 1.48 4.49 22.43
N ASP A 100 1.65 4.81 23.71
CA ASP A 100 2.85 5.44 24.26
C ASP A 100 3.48 4.62 25.40
N GLN A 101 3.05 3.35 25.53
CA GLN A 101 3.44 2.46 26.61
C GLN A 101 3.94 1.13 26.04
N ASN A 102 4.90 0.51 26.73
CA ASN A 102 5.43 -0.79 26.33
C ASN A 102 4.55 -1.96 26.85
N VAL A 103 3.24 -1.85 26.63
CA VAL A 103 2.25 -2.88 26.99
C VAL A 103 1.62 -3.44 25.72
N THR A 104 1.50 -4.75 25.63
CA THR A 104 0.80 -5.44 24.54
C THR A 104 -0.08 -6.51 25.15
N ARG A 105 -1.35 -6.57 24.75
CA ARG A 105 -2.33 -7.54 25.25
C ARG A 105 -3.19 -8.08 24.11
N ARG A 106 -3.56 -9.35 24.22
CA ARG A 106 -4.64 -9.95 23.43
C ARG A 106 -5.96 -9.61 24.12
N LEU A 107 -6.70 -8.66 23.57
CA LEU A 107 -7.96 -8.17 24.13
C LEU A 107 -9.16 -9.06 23.74
N SER A 108 -9.07 -9.73 22.58
CA SER A 108 -10.06 -10.73 22.15
C SER A 108 -9.39 -11.87 21.36
N PRO A 109 -9.86 -13.12 21.50
CA PRO A 109 -9.36 -14.24 20.68
C PRO A 109 -9.63 -14.06 19.19
N THR A 110 -10.71 -13.36 18.82
CA THR A 110 -11.06 -13.08 17.43
C THR A 110 -11.49 -11.64 17.22
N VAL A 111 -11.08 -11.04 16.10
CA VAL A 111 -11.69 -9.80 15.59
C VAL A 111 -13.07 -10.07 14.99
N LEU A 112 -13.86 -9.02 14.79
CA LEU A 112 -15.14 -9.11 14.08
C LEU A 112 -14.94 -9.58 12.63
N ASP A 113 -15.87 -10.39 12.13
CA ASP A 113 -15.86 -10.86 10.76
C ASP A 113 -15.84 -9.68 9.77
N GLY A 114 -15.00 -9.75 8.74
CA GLY A 114 -14.78 -8.68 7.76
C GLY A 114 -13.66 -7.71 8.13
N THR A 115 -13.07 -7.83 9.32
CA THR A 115 -11.85 -7.09 9.65
C THR A 115 -10.71 -7.53 8.72
N PRO A 116 -9.98 -6.60 8.08
CA PRO A 116 -8.80 -6.96 7.29
C PRO A 116 -7.76 -7.72 8.13
N CYS A 117 -7.22 -8.83 7.62
CA CYS A 117 -6.25 -9.66 8.35
C CYS A 117 -4.96 -8.89 8.66
N ARG A 118 -4.52 -8.08 7.70
CA ARG A 118 -3.31 -7.26 7.77
C ARG A 118 -3.63 -5.88 7.22
N SER A 119 -2.96 -4.87 7.75
CA SER A 119 -3.06 -3.49 7.25
C SER A 119 -2.73 -3.45 5.74
N GLY A 120 -3.63 -2.89 4.93
CA GLY A 120 -3.51 -2.79 3.47
C GLY A 120 -3.82 -4.07 2.69
N SER A 121 -4.14 -5.20 3.34
CA SER A 121 -4.56 -6.43 2.68
C SER A 121 -6.07 -6.42 2.39
N ARG A 122 -6.51 -7.09 1.32
CA ARG A 122 -7.94 -7.38 1.09
C ARG A 122 -8.43 -8.61 1.84
N ASP A 123 -7.51 -9.47 2.28
CA ASP A 123 -7.86 -10.68 3.03
C ASP A 123 -8.64 -10.30 4.30
N MET A 124 -9.71 -11.04 4.58
CA MET A 124 -10.63 -10.73 5.67
C MET A 124 -10.67 -11.86 6.69
N CYS A 125 -10.82 -11.49 7.95
CA CYS A 125 -11.10 -12.44 9.02
C CYS A 125 -12.53 -12.94 8.93
N LEU A 126 -12.70 -14.26 8.98
CA LEU A 126 -13.98 -14.93 9.03
C LEU A 126 -13.88 -16.11 10.01
N ASN A 127 -14.71 -16.11 11.05
CA ASN A 127 -14.69 -17.12 12.12
C ASN A 127 -13.28 -17.33 12.71
N GLY A 128 -12.56 -16.23 12.95
CA GLY A 128 -11.21 -16.24 13.51
C GLY A 128 -10.09 -16.73 12.58
N LYS A 129 -10.39 -16.96 11.29
CA LYS A 129 -9.39 -17.38 10.29
C LYS A 129 -9.25 -16.31 9.21
N CYS A 130 -8.03 -16.11 8.73
CA CYS A 130 -7.77 -15.22 7.61
C CYS A 130 -8.16 -15.91 6.29
N ILE A 131 -9.10 -15.33 5.55
CA ILE A 131 -9.57 -15.86 4.28
C ILE A 131 -9.07 -14.99 3.13
N PRO A 132 -8.43 -15.58 2.10
CA PRO A 132 -8.00 -14.85 0.92
C PRO A 132 -9.18 -14.25 0.14
N ILE A 133 -9.08 -12.97 -0.19
CA ILE A 133 -10.08 -12.25 -0.98
C ILE A 133 -9.42 -11.77 -2.28
N GLY A 134 -10.01 -12.15 -3.42
CA GLY A 134 -9.53 -11.73 -4.73
C GLY A 134 -9.65 -10.20 -4.92
N CYS A 135 -8.99 -9.66 -5.96
CA CYS A 135 -9.11 -8.24 -6.27
C CYS A 135 -10.52 -7.79 -6.64
N ASN A 136 -11.40 -8.73 -6.97
CA ASN A 136 -12.83 -8.54 -7.26
C ASN A 136 -13.70 -8.62 -6.00
N TYR A 137 -13.09 -8.66 -4.82
CA TYR A 137 -13.74 -8.79 -3.52
C TYR A 137 -14.51 -10.10 -3.30
N GLU A 138 -14.21 -11.15 -4.07
CA GLU A 138 -14.83 -12.45 -3.88
C GLU A 138 -13.96 -13.39 -3.03
N PHE A 139 -14.61 -14.18 -2.17
CA PHE A 139 -13.96 -15.22 -1.38
C PHE A 139 -13.35 -16.30 -2.27
N ASN A 140 -12.12 -16.72 -1.95
CA ASN A 140 -11.40 -17.77 -2.68
C ASN A 140 -11.26 -17.50 -4.20
N SER A 141 -11.41 -16.25 -4.63
CA SER A 141 -11.21 -15.84 -6.01
C SER A 141 -9.72 -15.84 -6.33
N THR A 142 -9.36 -16.41 -7.48
CA THR A 142 -7.99 -16.38 -8.02
C THR A 142 -7.70 -15.07 -8.75
N SER A 143 -8.65 -14.13 -8.77
CA SER A 143 -8.49 -12.85 -9.44
C SER A 143 -7.41 -12.02 -8.76
N THR A 144 -6.39 -11.66 -9.52
CA THR A 144 -5.27 -10.84 -9.06
C THR A 144 -5.27 -9.49 -9.75
N LEU A 145 -4.62 -8.53 -9.08
CA LEU A 145 -4.33 -7.24 -9.69
C LEU A 145 -3.25 -7.42 -10.77
N ASP A 146 -3.42 -6.75 -11.90
CA ASP A 146 -2.37 -6.57 -12.88
C ASP A 146 -1.30 -5.56 -12.38
N ARG A 147 -0.27 -5.29 -13.19
CA ARG A 147 0.79 -4.32 -12.82
C ARG A 147 0.30 -2.89 -12.66
N CYS A 148 -0.92 -2.61 -13.09
CA CYS A 148 -1.61 -1.33 -13.07
C CYS A 148 -2.66 -1.27 -11.95
N LEU A 149 -2.62 -2.22 -11.00
CA LEU A 149 -3.62 -2.36 -9.93
C LEU A 149 -5.07 -2.42 -10.47
N VAL A 150 -5.27 -2.92 -11.69
CA VAL A 150 -6.59 -3.22 -12.24
C VAL A 150 -6.87 -4.71 -12.01
N CYS A 151 -8.02 -5.01 -11.42
CA CYS A 151 -8.40 -6.39 -11.15
C CYS A 151 -8.70 -7.13 -12.45
N GLY A 152 -8.01 -8.26 -12.70
CA GLY A 152 -8.14 -9.00 -13.96
C GLY A 152 -7.69 -8.19 -15.19
N GLY A 153 -6.91 -7.12 -14.98
CA GLY A 153 -6.43 -6.27 -16.05
C GLY A 153 -5.37 -6.96 -16.93
N ASP A 154 -5.18 -6.41 -18.12
CA ASP A 154 -4.24 -6.91 -19.14
C ASP A 154 -2.90 -6.16 -19.13
N ASN A 155 -2.67 -5.28 -18.15
CA ASN A 155 -1.51 -4.41 -18.03
C ASN A 155 -1.43 -3.24 -19.03
N SER A 156 -2.51 -2.92 -19.74
CA SER A 156 -2.55 -1.84 -20.75
C SER A 156 -2.86 -0.45 -20.16
N THR A 157 -3.51 -0.40 -19.00
CA THR A 157 -4.00 0.85 -18.38
C THR A 157 -2.92 1.68 -17.71
N CYS A 158 -1.68 1.20 -17.72
CA CYS A 158 -0.54 1.93 -17.19
C CYS A 158 0.77 1.63 -17.90
N LYS A 159 1.66 2.64 -17.91
CA LYS A 159 3.03 2.52 -18.42
C LYS A 159 4.00 2.36 -17.26
N VAL A 160 4.82 1.30 -17.29
CA VAL A 160 5.88 1.07 -16.30
C VAL A 160 7.17 1.78 -16.71
N GLN A 161 7.58 2.78 -15.94
CA GLN A 161 8.85 3.47 -16.17
C GLN A 161 10.02 2.80 -15.43
N LYS A 162 10.74 1.90 -16.11
CA LYS A 162 11.96 1.28 -15.53
C LYS A 162 13.15 2.24 -15.66
N GLY A 163 13.84 2.47 -14.53
CA GLY A 163 15.19 3.00 -14.34
C GLY A 163 15.82 3.93 -15.37
N ARG A 164 16.28 5.09 -14.89
CA ARG A 164 17.11 6.03 -15.65
C ARG A 164 18.57 5.89 -15.22
N LYS A 165 19.48 5.62 -16.17
CA LYS A 165 20.93 5.76 -15.90
C LYS A 165 21.23 7.25 -15.80
N ILE A 166 21.64 7.70 -14.61
CA ILE A 166 22.06 9.08 -14.39
C ILE A 166 23.55 9.15 -14.68
N SER A 167 23.88 9.38 -15.95
CA SER A 167 25.25 9.42 -16.46
C SER A 167 25.76 10.86 -16.51
N HIS A 168 25.93 11.50 -15.35
CA HIS A 168 26.71 12.72 -15.26
C HIS A 168 27.59 12.69 -14.01
N LEU A 169 28.86 13.06 -14.19
CA LEU A 169 29.80 13.37 -13.10
C LEU A 169 29.26 14.60 -12.36
N VAL A 170 28.50 14.35 -11.30
CA VAL A 170 28.07 15.39 -10.35
C VAL A 170 28.95 15.23 -9.11
N ASP A 171 29.76 16.25 -8.85
CA ASP A 171 30.47 16.40 -7.57
C ASP A 171 29.42 16.49 -6.46
N VAL A 172 29.64 15.72 -5.38
CA VAL A 172 28.91 15.68 -4.09
C VAL A 172 27.78 16.71 -3.96
N GLY A 173 26.52 16.25 -3.83
CA GLY A 173 25.37 17.14 -3.74
C GLY A 173 24.03 16.43 -3.85
N LEU A 174 22.95 17.18 -3.64
CA LEU A 174 21.58 16.71 -3.84
C LEU A 174 21.16 16.93 -5.29
N GLU A 175 20.67 15.87 -5.93
CA GLU A 175 20.20 15.88 -7.32
C GLU A 175 18.73 15.47 -7.37
N GLU A 176 17.89 16.19 -8.11
CA GLU A 176 16.52 15.80 -8.44
C GLU A 176 16.53 14.94 -9.70
N VAL A 177 16.01 13.72 -9.61
CA VAL A 177 16.23 12.70 -10.66
C VAL A 177 14.96 12.33 -11.41
N LEU A 178 13.80 12.46 -10.75
CA LEU A 178 12.50 12.11 -11.31
C LEU A 178 11.38 12.83 -10.57
N LEU A 179 10.47 13.43 -11.33
CA LEU A 179 9.20 13.93 -10.80
C LEU A 179 8.15 12.82 -10.86
N LEU A 180 7.63 12.44 -9.71
CA LEU A 180 6.50 11.55 -9.56
C LEU A 180 5.22 12.38 -9.51
N GLN A 181 4.31 12.09 -10.42
CA GLN A 181 3.03 12.79 -10.47
C GLN A 181 2.05 12.24 -9.44
N LYS A 182 1.19 13.11 -8.91
CA LYS A 182 0.02 12.73 -8.10
C LYS A 182 -0.73 11.56 -8.74
N GLY A 183 -1.13 10.59 -7.92
CA GLY A 183 -1.83 9.39 -8.36
C GLY A 183 -0.92 8.25 -8.81
N SER A 184 0.39 8.46 -8.97
CA SER A 184 1.33 7.34 -9.17
C SER A 184 1.28 6.39 -7.98
N PHE A 185 1.41 5.07 -8.20
CA PHE A 185 1.41 4.04 -7.15
C PHE A 185 2.55 3.03 -7.34
N SER A 186 2.67 2.05 -6.44
CA SER A 186 3.70 1.00 -6.52
C SER A 186 5.14 1.54 -6.57
N VAL A 187 5.37 2.73 -6.00
CA VAL A 187 6.68 3.38 -6.06
C VAL A 187 7.65 2.65 -5.15
N LYS A 188 8.68 2.08 -5.76
CA LYS A 188 9.82 1.48 -5.05
C LYS A 188 11.10 2.05 -5.63
N LEU A 189 11.82 2.79 -4.79
CA LEU A 189 13.12 3.38 -5.11
C LEU A 189 14.18 2.57 -4.40
N VAL A 190 15.16 2.07 -5.15
CA VAL A 190 16.26 1.28 -4.62
C VAL A 190 17.50 1.74 -5.34
N LEU A 191 18.36 2.51 -4.67
CA LEU A 191 19.63 2.90 -5.26
C LEU A 191 20.58 1.72 -5.25
N LYS A 192 21.29 1.54 -6.36
CA LYS A 192 22.47 0.69 -6.42
C LYS A 192 23.73 1.51 -6.11
N GLY A 193 24.54 1.03 -5.17
CA GLY A 193 25.77 1.68 -4.73
C GLY A 193 25.74 2.07 -3.25
N THR A 194 26.90 2.38 -2.68
CA THR A 194 27.07 2.73 -1.25
C THR A 194 27.34 4.21 -1.02
N THR A 195 27.49 5.01 -2.08
CA THR A 195 27.93 6.41 -2.04
C THR A 195 26.78 7.41 -2.25
N SER A 196 25.54 6.93 -2.32
CA SER A 196 24.36 7.75 -2.58
C SER A 196 23.22 7.35 -1.63
N LEU A 197 22.48 8.34 -1.14
CA LEU A 197 21.31 8.17 -0.29
C LEU A 197 20.05 8.52 -1.08
N PRO A 198 19.00 7.67 -1.10
CA PRO A 198 17.76 7.98 -1.79
C PRO A 198 16.95 8.93 -0.95
N GLY A 199 16.43 9.98 -1.56
CA GLY A 199 15.50 10.91 -0.94
C GLY A 199 14.22 11.05 -1.76
N ILE A 200 13.22 11.62 -1.10
CA ILE A 200 11.98 12.04 -1.74
C ILE A 200 11.51 13.30 -1.04
N LYS A 201 11.01 14.26 -1.80
CA LYS A 201 10.46 15.50 -1.28
C LYS A 201 9.23 15.93 -2.05
N THR A 202 8.38 16.72 -1.43
CA THR A 202 7.25 17.37 -2.09
C THR A 202 7.73 18.28 -3.22
N GLU A 203 6.88 18.55 -4.21
CA GLU A 203 7.24 19.41 -5.35
C GLU A 203 7.69 20.81 -4.93
N ASP A 204 7.08 21.38 -3.88
CA ASP A 204 7.47 22.65 -3.27
C ASP A 204 8.76 22.58 -2.41
N GLY A 205 9.26 21.38 -2.12
CA GLY A 205 10.43 21.11 -1.30
C GLY A 205 10.26 21.32 0.21
N LEU A 206 9.04 21.60 0.70
CA LEU A 206 8.79 21.89 2.12
C LEU A 206 8.95 20.65 3.02
N GLU A 207 8.54 19.47 2.54
CA GLU A 207 8.63 18.22 3.27
C GLU A 207 9.46 17.19 2.49
N GLY A 208 10.23 16.35 3.18
CA GLY A 208 10.92 15.23 2.54
C GLY A 208 11.98 14.58 3.41
N ILE A 209 12.53 13.46 2.92
CA ILE A 209 13.58 12.69 3.58
C ILE A 209 14.88 12.72 2.78
N ASN A 210 16.01 12.62 3.51
CA ASN A 210 17.37 12.65 2.97
C ASN A 210 17.70 13.91 2.13
N GLN A 211 17.09 15.05 2.47
CA GLN A 211 17.39 16.34 1.82
C GLN A 211 18.69 17.00 2.31
N LYS A 212 19.06 16.79 3.59
CA LYS A 212 20.21 17.47 4.24
C LYS A 212 21.01 16.61 5.23
N ALA A 213 20.56 15.38 5.54
CA ALA A 213 21.20 14.45 6.47
C ALA A 213 20.64 13.02 6.29
N THR A 214 21.26 12.03 6.95
CA THR A 214 20.75 10.65 7.00
C THR A 214 19.54 10.55 7.92
N VAL A 215 18.40 10.11 7.40
CA VAL A 215 17.18 9.84 8.16
C VAL A 215 17.22 8.43 8.76
N THR A 216 16.60 8.21 9.92
CA THR A 216 16.49 6.87 10.51
C THR A 216 15.50 6.00 9.72
N PRO A 217 15.70 4.67 9.63
CA PRO A 217 14.67 3.79 9.07
C PRO A 217 13.34 3.93 9.82
N GLY A 218 12.23 4.02 9.10
CA GLY A 218 10.92 4.28 9.68
C GLY A 218 9.83 4.56 8.65
N ARG A 219 8.64 4.87 9.15
CA ARG A 219 7.49 5.33 8.37
C ARG A 219 7.31 6.83 8.59
N TYR A 220 7.10 7.57 7.51
CA TYR A 220 6.97 9.01 7.50
C TYR A 220 5.71 9.40 6.76
N ILE A 221 4.99 10.42 7.23
CA ILE A 221 3.96 11.08 6.43
C ILE A 221 4.61 12.31 5.80
N ILE A 222 4.67 12.33 4.47
CA ILE A 222 5.27 13.42 3.70
C ILE A 222 4.22 13.86 2.69
N GLY A 223 3.76 15.12 2.75
CA GLY A 223 2.73 15.60 1.83
C GLY A 223 1.45 14.76 1.88
N GLY A 224 1.08 14.29 3.08
CA GLY A 224 -0.06 13.40 3.30
C GLY A 224 0.10 11.95 2.81
N THR A 225 1.25 11.58 2.24
CA THR A 225 1.53 10.23 1.73
C THR A 225 2.43 9.46 2.71
N GLU A 226 2.11 8.20 3.03
CA GLU A 226 3.00 7.34 3.81
C GLU A 226 4.22 6.93 2.98
N VAL A 227 5.41 7.21 3.49
CA VAL A 227 6.70 6.91 2.90
C VAL A 227 7.47 6.02 3.87
N GLN A 228 7.82 4.82 3.43
CA GLN A 228 8.62 3.88 4.21
C GLN A 228 10.08 3.96 3.76
N PHE A 229 10.97 4.33 4.67
CA PHE A 229 12.41 4.41 4.42
C PHE A 229 13.15 3.37 5.26
N GLY A 230 14.06 2.63 4.64
CA GLY A 230 14.87 1.66 5.36
C GLY A 230 15.69 0.75 4.47
N GLN A 231 16.33 -0.25 5.07
CA GLN A 231 17.15 -1.21 4.35
C GLN A 231 16.32 -2.37 3.79
N LEU A 232 16.60 -2.75 2.55
CA LEU A 232 16.12 -4.00 1.95
C LEU A 232 16.72 -5.20 2.67
N LYS A 233 15.83 -6.06 3.20
CA LYS A 233 16.19 -7.37 3.74
C LYS A 233 17.13 -8.11 2.77
N ASN A 234 18.22 -8.66 3.31
CA ASN A 234 19.24 -9.46 2.60
C ASN A 234 20.21 -8.71 1.66
N SER A 235 20.10 -7.38 1.50
CA SER A 235 21.05 -6.61 0.67
C SER A 235 21.75 -5.46 1.38
N GLY A 236 21.20 -4.98 2.50
CA GLY A 236 21.70 -3.79 3.21
C GLY A 236 21.48 -2.48 2.43
N ARG A 237 20.89 -2.52 1.23
CA ARG A 237 20.64 -1.34 0.39
C ARG A 237 19.48 -0.52 0.95
N LEU A 238 19.62 0.80 0.92
CA LEU A 238 18.54 1.71 1.28
C LEU A 238 17.45 1.70 0.21
N SER A 239 16.21 1.81 0.68
CA SER A 239 15.02 1.85 -0.16
C SER A 239 14.00 2.82 0.38
N ILE A 240 13.26 3.42 -0.55
CA ILE A 240 12.02 4.13 -0.29
C ILE A 240 10.89 3.31 -0.92
N VAL A 241 9.88 2.99 -0.12
CA VAL A 241 8.68 2.28 -0.57
C VAL A 241 7.47 3.14 -0.23
N ILE A 242 6.63 3.38 -1.23
CA ILE A 242 5.35 4.07 -1.05
C ILE A 242 4.26 3.02 -1.32
N PRO A 243 3.57 2.54 -0.26
CA PRO A 243 2.60 1.46 -0.39
C PRO A 243 1.33 1.92 -1.13
N ASP A 244 0.97 3.20 -1.00
CA ASP A 244 -0.28 3.77 -1.53
C ASP A 244 -0.06 4.67 -2.75
N LYS A 245 -1.17 5.18 -3.31
CA LYS A 245 -1.15 6.22 -4.36
C LYS A 245 -0.61 7.54 -3.79
N LEU A 246 0.23 8.23 -4.56
CA LEU A 246 0.71 9.57 -4.23
C LEU A 246 -0.46 10.56 -4.12
N LYS A 247 -0.56 11.27 -3.00
CA LYS A 247 -1.59 12.31 -2.81
C LYS A 247 -1.27 13.62 -3.53
N GLN A 248 0.00 13.83 -3.90
CA GLN A 248 0.48 14.98 -4.66
C GLN A 248 1.77 14.66 -5.44
N ASN A 249 2.37 15.66 -6.07
CA ASN A 249 3.62 15.52 -6.81
C ASN A 249 4.83 15.43 -5.86
N PHE A 250 5.81 14.60 -6.20
CA PHE A 250 7.04 14.43 -5.43
C PHE A 250 8.27 14.37 -6.33
N TRP A 251 9.35 15.04 -5.94
CA TRP A 251 10.67 14.81 -6.51
C TRP A 251 11.35 13.64 -5.81
N VAL A 252 11.79 12.66 -6.59
CA VAL A 252 12.82 11.72 -6.15
C VAL A 252 14.15 12.46 -6.17
N THR A 253 14.87 12.39 -5.06
CA THR A 253 16.18 13.00 -4.91
C THR A 253 17.25 11.96 -4.64
N MET A 254 18.49 12.31 -4.96
CA MET A 254 19.67 11.51 -4.67
C MET A 254 20.70 12.41 -4.03
N LEU A 255 21.09 12.09 -2.80
CA LEU A 255 22.18 12.79 -2.12
C LEU A 255 23.47 11.99 -2.28
N ARG A 256 24.41 12.51 -3.09
CA ARG A 256 25.73 11.92 -3.28
C ARG A 256 26.65 12.36 -2.16
N THR A 257 27.28 11.41 -1.46
CA THR A 257 28.18 11.70 -0.33
C THR A 257 29.66 11.63 -0.70
N LYS A 258 30.00 11.05 -1.88
CA LYS A 258 31.36 10.95 -2.42
C LYS A 258 31.34 11.15 -3.94
N SER A 259 32.42 11.71 -4.51
CA SER A 259 32.64 11.74 -5.96
C SER A 259 32.88 10.33 -6.50
N PHE A 260 32.37 10.02 -7.70
CA PHE A 260 32.45 8.66 -8.27
C PHE A 260 32.49 8.65 -9.79
N THR A 261 33.25 7.71 -10.35
CA THR A 261 33.39 7.41 -11.80
C THR A 261 32.60 6.13 -12.13
N ASP A 262 31.51 6.28 -12.92
CA ASP A 262 30.61 5.31 -13.58
C ASP A 262 30.38 3.90 -12.98
N GLY A 263 29.11 3.48 -12.88
CA GLY A 263 28.75 2.10 -12.56
C GLY A 263 27.42 1.89 -11.84
N ASP A 264 26.35 1.75 -12.64
CA ASP A 264 25.12 0.99 -12.36
C ASP A 264 24.21 1.40 -11.19
N ILE A 265 23.49 2.51 -11.38
CA ILE A 265 22.13 2.69 -10.82
C ILE A 265 21.14 2.01 -11.79
N GLN A 266 20.84 0.73 -11.59
CA GLN A 266 19.64 0.12 -12.19
C GLN A 266 18.51 0.20 -11.17
N ASP A 267 17.87 1.35 -11.12
CA ASP A 267 16.78 1.57 -10.19
C ASP A 267 15.49 1.19 -10.88
N LYS A 268 14.88 0.07 -10.48
CA LYS A 268 13.57 -0.29 -11.01
C LYS A 268 12.50 0.51 -10.29
N ILE A 269 12.26 1.72 -10.76
CA ILE A 269 11.03 2.44 -10.45
C ILE A 269 9.91 1.71 -11.22
N VAL A 270 8.79 1.45 -10.57
CA VAL A 270 7.58 0.93 -11.24
C VAL A 270 6.52 1.97 -10.97
N LEU A 271 6.40 2.93 -11.88
CA LEU A 271 5.28 3.85 -11.88
C LEU A 271 4.21 3.30 -12.80
N PRO A 272 2.95 3.29 -12.39
CA PRO A 272 1.80 3.10 -13.23
C PRO A 272 1.22 4.48 -13.53
N VAL A 273 1.36 4.88 -14.79
CA VAL A 273 0.80 6.13 -15.33
C VAL A 273 -0.68 5.92 -15.66
N HIS A 274 -1.56 6.87 -15.33
CA HIS A 274 -2.97 6.83 -15.75
C HIS A 274 -3.07 6.77 -17.28
N SER A 275 -3.87 5.86 -17.84
CA SER A 275 -4.05 5.69 -19.30
C SER A 275 -4.85 6.81 -19.97
N THR A 276 -5.42 7.77 -19.23
CA THR A 276 -6.21 8.86 -19.83
C THR A 276 -5.36 10.03 -20.34
N CYS A 277 -4.03 9.93 -20.31
CA CYS A 277 -3.18 10.93 -20.96
C CYS A 277 -2.97 10.53 -22.43
N GLU A 278 -3.96 10.87 -23.27
CA GLU A 278 -3.72 11.11 -24.69
C GLU A 278 -2.80 12.35 -24.82
N LEU A 279 -1.47 12.12 -24.83
CA LEU A 279 -0.37 13.07 -25.11
C LEU A 279 -0.06 14.14 -24.02
N CYS A 280 1.17 14.67 -23.82
CA CYS A 280 2.36 14.78 -24.68
C CYS A 280 3.69 14.64 -23.89
N LEU A 281 4.72 14.04 -24.49
CA LEU A 281 6.12 14.41 -24.21
C LEU A 281 6.60 15.24 -25.39
N GLY A 282 6.77 16.55 -25.19
CA GLY A 282 7.55 17.40 -26.09
C GLY A 282 8.91 17.68 -25.47
N GLU A 283 9.93 17.99 -26.26
CA GLU A 283 11.21 18.47 -25.73
C GLU A 283 11.19 20.00 -25.67
N SER A 284 11.72 20.59 -24.60
CA SER A 284 11.88 22.06 -24.50
C SER A 284 12.94 22.57 -25.47
N GLU A 285 13.03 23.89 -25.66
CA GLU A 285 14.22 24.47 -26.30
C GLU A 285 15.48 24.22 -25.45
N TRP A 286 16.64 24.19 -26.12
CA TRP A 286 17.92 24.03 -25.43
C TRP A 286 18.26 25.27 -24.59
N SER A 287 18.78 25.05 -23.38
CA SER A 287 19.32 26.13 -22.54
C SER A 287 20.50 26.81 -23.21
N THR A 288 20.77 28.07 -22.87
CA THR A 288 21.99 28.75 -23.30
C THR A 288 23.24 27.97 -22.89
N CYS A 289 24.26 27.96 -23.76
CA CYS A 289 25.50 27.25 -23.50
C CYS A 289 26.22 27.83 -22.29
N THR A 290 26.69 26.97 -21.39
CA THR A 290 27.37 27.40 -20.14
C THR A 290 28.69 28.15 -20.36
N LYS A 291 29.23 28.15 -21.59
CA LYS A 291 30.43 28.89 -21.96
C LYS A 291 30.29 29.52 -23.33
N SER A 292 30.88 30.71 -23.49
CA SER A 292 30.94 31.45 -24.76
C SER A 292 32.12 31.02 -25.65
N CYS A 293 33.13 30.33 -25.10
CA CYS A 293 34.21 29.69 -25.85
C CYS A 293 34.69 28.40 -25.13
N ALA A 294 35.31 27.49 -25.90
CA ALA A 294 35.61 26.10 -25.51
C ALA A 294 34.37 25.21 -25.30
N ALA A 295 34.56 23.94 -24.91
CA ALA A 295 33.46 22.99 -24.73
C ALA A 295 32.55 23.40 -23.56
N GLY A 296 31.27 23.67 -23.87
CA GLY A 296 30.22 24.00 -22.91
C GLY A 296 29.08 22.97 -22.92
N LYS A 297 28.15 23.11 -21.97
CA LYS A 297 26.98 22.23 -21.84
C LYS A 297 25.69 23.03 -22.11
N MET A 298 24.73 22.38 -22.73
CA MET A 298 23.34 22.85 -22.87
C MET A 298 22.42 21.76 -22.34
N ILE A 299 21.29 22.16 -21.77
CA ILE A 299 20.32 21.27 -21.15
C ILE A 299 19.00 21.40 -21.92
N LYS A 300 18.37 20.27 -22.25
CA LYS A 300 17.04 20.22 -22.85
C LYS A 300 16.09 19.52 -21.88
N GLY A 301 14.99 20.17 -21.53
CA GLY A 301 13.95 19.60 -20.69
C GLY A 301 12.97 18.75 -21.50
N LEU A 302 12.22 17.88 -20.82
CA LEU A 302 11.00 17.28 -21.36
C LEU A 302 9.82 18.09 -20.84
N LEU A 303 9.04 18.65 -21.76
CA LEU A 303 7.79 19.36 -21.48
C LEU A 303 6.64 18.37 -21.46
N LEU A 304 5.85 18.47 -20.39
CA LEU A 304 4.50 17.93 -20.32
C LEU A 304 3.57 19.04 -20.82
N PHE A 305 2.83 18.77 -21.90
CA PHE A 305 1.69 19.60 -22.29
C PHE A 305 0.42 18.99 -21.69
N TYR A 306 -0.44 19.87 -21.18
CA TYR A 306 -1.74 19.54 -20.58
C TYR A 306 -2.73 18.99 -21.61
#